data_AF-A0A2V8TRR6-F1
#
_entry.id   AF-A0A2V8TRR6-F1
#
_cell.length_a   1.000
_cell.length_b   1.000
_cell.length_c   1.000
_cell.angle_alpha   90.00
_cell.angle_beta   90.00
_cell.angle_gamma   90.00
#
_symmetry.space_group_name_H-M   'P 1'
#
loop_
_entity.id
_entity.type
_entity.pdbx_description
1 polymer ?
#
loop_
_entity_poly.entity_id
_entity_poly.type
_entity_poly.pdbx_seq_one_letter_code
_entity_poly.pdbx_strand_id
1 'polypeptide(L)'
;MKVYTYSKARQRLASLLDEAFREGSVQIRRRDGTVFELLPLEVSKSALEVPGVATDITASEIVSVVRASRSRVIGKSLPLKRMRQPSRARRRTSRGRVRSGAARD
;
A
#
# COMPACT_ATOMS: atom_id res chain seq x y z
N MET A 1 19.95 20.75 23.43
CA MET A 1 20.57 19.67 22.64
C MET A 1 21.09 18.58 23.57
N LYS A 2 20.45 17.42 23.60
CA LYS A 2 20.86 16.27 24.43
C LYS A 2 21.71 15.30 23.62
N VAL A 3 22.71 14.70 24.27
CA VAL A 3 23.64 13.73 23.64
C VAL A 3 23.43 12.35 24.23
N TYR A 4 23.19 11.37 23.36
CA TYR A 4 22.98 9.97 23.70
C TYR A 4 24.11 9.10 23.16
N THR A 5 24.42 8.00 23.85
CA THR A 5 25.30 6.96 23.28
C THR A 5 24.53 6.13 22.26
N TYR A 6 25.25 5.59 21.27
CA TYR A 6 24.68 4.68 20.28
C TYR A 6 23.89 3.51 20.90
N SER A 7 24.40 2.90 21.98
CA SER A 7 23.73 1.81 22.66
C SER A 7 22.38 2.23 23.26
N LYS A 8 22.34 3.40 23.90
CA LYS A 8 21.11 3.97 24.48
C LYS A 8 20.13 4.35 23.38
N ALA A 9 20.62 4.89 22.26
CA ALA A 9 19.79 5.23 21.12
C ALA A 9 19.13 4.00 20.49
N ARG A 10 19.87 2.90 20.34
CA ARG A 10 19.32 1.64 19.83
C ARG A 10 18.23 1.06 20.73
N GLN A 11 18.37 1.18 22.05
CA GLN A 11 17.41 0.65 23.02
C GLN A 11 16.15 1.50 23.13
N ARG A 12 16.23 2.82 22.88
CA ARG A 12 15.15 3.79 23.17
C ARG A 12 14.87 4.72 22.00
N LEU A 13 14.94 4.19 20.77
CA LEU A 13 14.82 5.00 19.56
C LEU A 13 13.50 5.78 19.50
N ALA A 14 12.38 5.16 19.89
CA ALA A 14 11.06 5.82 19.92
C ALA A 14 11.08 7.09 20.78
N SER A 15 11.54 6.99 22.02
CA SER A 15 11.61 8.15 22.93
C SER A 15 12.56 9.24 22.43
N LEU A 16 13.64 8.86 21.75
CA LEU A 16 14.55 9.81 21.10
C LEU A 16 13.90 10.56 19.94
N LEU A 17 13.05 9.90 19.15
CA LEU A 17 12.29 10.55 18.08
C LEU A 17 11.30 11.56 18.66
N ASP A 18 10.56 11.19 19.71
CA ASP A 18 9.62 12.09 20.39
C ASP A 18 10.33 13.30 21.01
N GLU A 19 11.55 13.10 21.52
CA GLU A 19 12.37 14.17 22.07
C GLU A 19 12.97 15.05 20.98
N ALA A 20 13.46 14.47 19.88
CA ALA A 20 13.94 15.21 18.72
C ALA A 20 12.83 16.06 18.09
N PHE A 21 11.60 15.54 18.04
CA PHE A 21 10.44 16.27 17.56
C PHE A 21 10.07 17.45 18.48
N ARG A 22 10.15 17.27 19.81
CA ARG A 22 9.81 18.32 20.78
C ARG A 22 10.91 19.37 20.98
N GLU A 23 12.17 18.95 21.05
CA GLU A 23 13.32 19.82 21.30
C GLU A 23 13.98 20.31 20.00
N GLY A 24 13.53 19.82 18.85
CA GLY A 24 14.03 20.16 17.52
C GLY A 24 15.27 19.37 17.10
N SER A 25 16.01 18.75 18.02
CA SER A 25 17.18 17.92 17.68
C SER A 25 17.70 17.10 18.87
N VAL A 26 18.33 15.96 18.57
CA VAL A 26 19.13 15.18 19.53
C VAL A 26 20.40 14.65 18.85
N GLN A 27 21.49 14.52 19.61
CA GLN A 27 22.75 13.97 19.10
C GLN A 27 22.98 12.53 19.58
N ILE A 28 23.57 11.71 18.71
CA ILE A 28 23.94 10.32 18.97
C ILE A 28 25.44 10.17 18.75
N ARG A 29 26.17 9.86 19.82
CA ARG A 29 27.62 9.61 19.80
C ARG A 29 27.92 8.11 19.78
N ARG A 30 28.75 7.69 18.83
CA ARG A 30 29.29 6.32 18.73
C ARG A 30 30.63 6.21 19.47
N ARG A 31 31.09 4.97 19.66
CA ARG A 31 32.33 4.66 20.39
C ARG A 31 33.59 5.15 19.66
N ASP A 32 33.53 5.22 18.34
CA ASP A 32 34.58 5.75 17.46
C ASP A 32 34.70 7.29 17.53
N GLY A 33 33.86 7.96 18.35
CA GLY A 33 33.84 9.40 18.49
C GLY A 33 32.96 10.12 17.46
N THR A 34 32.43 9.41 16.46
CA THR A 34 31.50 10.01 15.49
C THR A 34 30.21 10.42 16.17
N VAL A 35 29.71 11.61 15.81
CA VAL A 35 28.47 12.18 16.33
C VAL A 35 27.52 12.39 15.17
N PHE A 36 26.30 11.89 15.32
CA PHE A 36 25.19 12.09 14.40
C PHE A 36 24.15 12.97 15.05
N GLU A 37 23.42 13.74 14.25
CA GLU A 37 22.29 14.53 14.71
C GLU A 37 21.00 13.98 14.10
N LEU A 38 19.99 13.81 14.95
CA LEU A 38 18.64 13.41 14.57
C LEU A 38 17.75 14.64 14.65
N LEU A 39 17.27 15.05 13.48
CA LEU A 39 16.42 16.22 13.28
C LEU A 39 15.03 15.75 12.80
N PRO A 40 13.93 16.34 13.29
CA PRO A 40 12.63 16.13 12.68
C PRO A 40 12.65 16.70 11.27
N LEU A 41 12.16 15.92 10.32
CA LEU A 41 11.97 16.41 8.96
C LEU A 41 10.57 17.00 8.86
N GLU A 42 10.49 18.30 8.56
CA GLU A 42 9.25 18.91 8.10
C GLU A 42 8.97 18.38 6.69
N VAL A 43 8.26 17.25 6.62
CA VAL A 43 7.77 16.76 5.33
C VAL A 43 6.76 17.78 4.84
N SER A 44 6.97 18.31 3.64
CA SER A 44 6.02 19.21 3.01
C SER A 44 4.63 18.59 3.08
N LYS A 45 3.76 19.25 3.84
CA LYS A 45 2.38 19.60 3.49
C LYS A 45 1.89 18.87 2.24
N SER A 46 0.84 18.03 2.41
CA SER A 46 0.28 17.05 1.47
C SER A 46 0.57 17.36 -0.01
N ALA A 47 0.75 16.33 -0.86
CA ALA A 47 0.87 16.56 -2.31
C ALA A 47 -0.33 17.31 -2.94
N LEU A 48 -1.46 17.41 -2.23
CA LEU A 48 -2.65 18.18 -2.60
C LEU A 48 -2.73 19.55 -1.92
N GLU A 49 -1.75 19.90 -1.08
CA GLU A 49 -1.66 21.18 -0.39
C GLU A 49 -1.09 22.23 -1.34
N VAL A 50 -1.98 22.73 -2.18
CA VAL A 50 -1.73 23.84 -3.08
C VAL A 50 -2.45 25.09 -2.56
N PRO A 51 -1.87 26.29 -2.73
CA PRO A 51 -2.57 27.54 -2.45
C PRO A 51 -3.89 27.62 -3.23
N GLY A 52 -4.93 28.18 -2.60
CA GLY A 52 -6.20 28.44 -3.28
C GLY A 52 -6.05 29.51 -4.35
N VAL A 53 -6.83 29.41 -5.42
CA VAL A 53 -6.91 30.42 -6.49
C VAL A 53 -8.18 31.26 -6.28
N ALA A 54 -8.02 32.58 -6.14
CA ALA A 54 -9.15 33.49 -6.08
C ALA A 54 -9.81 33.59 -7.45
N THR A 55 -11.09 33.22 -7.54
CA THR A 55 -11.85 33.20 -8.80
C THR A 55 -13.34 33.45 -8.52
N ASP A 56 -14.06 34.02 -9.48
CA ASP A 56 -15.49 34.32 -9.38
C ASP A 56 -16.41 33.11 -9.73
N ILE A 57 -15.87 31.89 -9.68
CA ILE A 57 -16.59 30.67 -10.04
C ILE A 57 -17.60 30.32 -8.95
N THR A 58 -18.81 29.98 -9.37
CA THR A 58 -19.90 29.59 -8.47
C THR A 58 -19.78 28.13 -8.03
N ALA A 59 -20.37 27.80 -6.88
CA ALA A 59 -20.39 26.42 -6.38
C ALA A 59 -21.08 25.44 -7.34
N SER A 60 -22.12 25.88 -8.05
CA SER A 60 -22.84 25.07 -9.05
C SER A 60 -21.94 24.70 -10.24
N GLU A 61 -21.09 25.63 -10.70
CA GLU A 61 -20.12 25.40 -11.76
C GLU A 61 -19.01 24.42 -11.33
N ILE A 62 -18.48 24.55 -10.11
CA ILE A 62 -17.50 23.59 -9.58
C ILE A 62 -18.09 22.17 -9.58
N VAL A 63 -19.31 22.02 -9.06
CA VAL A 63 -19.99 20.72 -8.98
C VAL A 63 -20.27 20.15 -10.37
N SER A 64 -20.64 21.00 -11.34
CA SER A 64 -20.89 20.55 -12.71
C SER A 64 -19.62 20.02 -13.39
N VAL A 65 -18.49 20.71 -13.23
CA VAL A 65 -17.17 20.30 -13.76
C VAL A 65 -16.71 18.99 -13.13
N VAL A 66 -16.83 18.82 -11.80
CA VAL A 66 -16.46 17.57 -11.12
C VAL A 66 -17.31 16.40 -11.60
N ARG A 67 -18.62 16.60 -11.77
CA ARG A 67 -19.53 15.57 -12.31
C ARG A 67 -19.16 15.18 -13.74
N ALA A 68 -18.82 16.14 -14.59
CA ALA A 68 -18.36 15.90 -15.95
C ALA A 68 -17.03 15.13 -15.99
N SER A 69 -16.09 15.43 -15.08
CA SER A 69 -14.83 14.69 -14.99
C SER A 69 -15.04 13.23 -14.57
N ARG A 70 -15.96 12.96 -13.64
CA ARG A 70 -16.26 11.60 -13.14
C ARG A 70 -17.15 10.78 -14.08
N SER A 71 -17.96 11.43 -14.92
CA SER A 71 -18.82 10.75 -15.89
C SER A 71 -18.04 10.12 -17.05
N ARG A 72 -16.74 10.46 -17.21
CA ARG A 72 -15.82 9.73 -18.08
C ARG A 72 -15.55 8.34 -17.48
N VAL A 73 -16.45 7.41 -17.79
CA VAL A 73 -16.42 6.02 -17.34
C VAL A 73 -15.08 5.38 -17.74
N ILE A 74 -14.15 5.27 -16.78
CA ILE A 74 -12.91 4.49 -16.88
C ILE A 74 -13.20 2.98 -17.11
N GLY A 75 -14.47 2.56 -17.08
CA GLY A 75 -14.91 1.18 -17.31
C GLY A 75 -15.52 0.86 -18.68
N LYS A 76 -15.58 1.79 -19.66
CA LYS A 76 -16.23 1.50 -20.97
C LYS A 76 -15.28 1.02 -22.07
N SER A 77 -13.96 1.08 -21.87
CA SER A 77 -12.97 0.71 -22.90
C SER A 77 -12.37 -0.69 -22.75
N LEU A 78 -12.75 -1.48 -21.74
CA LEU A 78 -12.28 -2.86 -21.60
C LEU A 78 -13.46 -3.81 -21.71
N PRO A 79 -13.65 -4.49 -22.86
CA PRO A 79 -14.51 -5.66 -22.87
C PRO A 79 -13.83 -6.72 -21.99
N LEU A 80 -14.31 -6.88 -20.76
CA LEU A 80 -13.99 -8.05 -19.95
C LEU A 80 -14.51 -9.27 -20.72
N LYS A 81 -13.63 -9.86 -21.54
CA LYS A 81 -13.88 -11.11 -22.25
C LYS A 81 -14.14 -12.14 -21.15
N ARG A 82 -15.42 -12.41 -20.85
CA ARG A 82 -15.83 -13.45 -19.90
C ARG A 82 -15.24 -14.75 -20.42
N MET A 83 -14.12 -15.15 -19.83
CA MET A 83 -13.47 -16.42 -20.11
C MET A 83 -14.45 -17.51 -19.65
N ARG A 84 -15.20 -18.10 -20.59
CA ARG A 84 -16.07 -19.23 -20.30
C ARG A 84 -15.15 -20.35 -19.82
N GLN A 85 -15.23 -20.73 -18.54
CA GLN A 85 -14.51 -21.90 -18.06
C GLN A 85 -15.00 -23.11 -18.87
N PRO A 86 -14.10 -23.94 -19.41
CA PRO A 86 -14.52 -25.15 -20.10
C PRO A 86 -15.24 -26.04 -19.10
N SER A 87 -16.47 -26.42 -19.43
CA SER A 87 -17.23 -27.42 -18.69
C SER A 87 -16.37 -28.68 -18.57
N ARG A 88 -16.00 -29.05 -17.33
CA ARG A 88 -15.27 -30.28 -17.02
C ARG A 88 -15.95 -31.46 -17.72
N ALA A 89 -15.35 -31.94 -18.80
CA ALA A 89 -15.75 -33.18 -19.43
C ALA A 89 -15.59 -34.30 -18.40
N ARG A 90 -16.70 -34.95 -18.02
CA ARG A 90 -16.71 -36.15 -17.18
C ARG A 90 -15.80 -37.19 -17.83
N ARG A 91 -14.61 -37.43 -17.25
CA ARG A 91 -13.81 -38.63 -17.55
C ARG A 91 -14.67 -39.85 -17.24
N ARG A 92 -15.15 -40.54 -18.27
CA ARG A 92 -15.69 -41.89 -18.15
C ARG A 92 -14.52 -42.81 -17.84
N THR A 93 -14.28 -43.10 -16.57
CA THR A 93 -13.38 -44.20 -16.20
C THR A 93 -14.06 -45.50 -16.60
N SER A 94 -13.53 -46.16 -17.62
CA SER A 94 -13.84 -47.54 -17.95
C SER A 94 -13.48 -48.42 -16.76
N ARG A 95 -14.47 -48.78 -15.94
CA ARG A 95 -14.33 -49.85 -14.94
C ARG A 95 -14.03 -51.14 -15.70
N GLY A 96 -12.81 -51.63 -15.51
CA GLY A 96 -12.34 -52.91 -16.02
C GLY A 96 -13.28 -54.03 -15.59
N ARG A 97 -13.67 -54.83 -16.57
CA ARG A 97 -14.45 -56.05 -16.40
C ARG A 97 -13.47 -57.15 -15.99
N VAL A 98 -13.32 -57.37 -14.68
CA VAL A 98 -12.61 -58.55 -14.16
C VAL A 98 -13.59 -59.73 -14.22
N ARG A 99 -13.29 -60.70 -15.08
CA ARG A 99 -13.94 -62.01 -15.13
C ARG A 99 -13.34 -62.89 -14.02
N SER A 100 -14.11 -63.18 -12.98
CA SER A 100 -13.96 -64.40 -12.14
C SER A 100 -14.68 -65.54 -12.88
N GLY A 101 -14.02 -66.64 -13.29
CA GLY A 101 -13.76 -67.87 -12.48
C GLY A 101 -15.06 -68.70 -12.37
N ALA A 102 -15.18 -70.01 -12.59
CA ALA A 102 -14.30 -71.16 -12.82
C ALA A 102 -15.18 -72.32 -13.38
N ALA A 103 -14.66 -73.21 -14.24
CA ALA A 103 -14.53 -74.68 -14.04
C ALA A 103 -15.68 -75.39 -13.29
N ARG A 104 -16.47 -76.23 -13.97
CA ARG A 104 -16.48 -77.72 -13.90
C ARG A 104 -16.73 -78.27 -12.48
N ASP A 105 -17.91 -78.84 -12.23
CA ASP A 105 -18.23 -80.28 -12.31
C ASP A 105 -19.73 -80.47 -12.50
#